data_AF-E0D5C3-F1
#
_entry.id   AF-E0D5C3-F1
#
_cell.length_a   1.000
_cell.length_b   1.000
_cell.length_c   1.000
_cell.angle_alpha   90.00
_cell.angle_beta   90.00
_cell.angle_gamma   90.00
#
_symmetry.space_group_name_H-M   'P 1'
#
loop_
_entity.id
_entity.type
_entity.pdbx_description
1 polymer ?
#
loop_
_entity_poly.entity_id
_entity_poly.type
_entity_poly.pdbx_seq_one_letter_code
_entity_poly.pdbx_strand_id
1 'polypeptide(L)'
;NALSAWLLFPSILFLILSMCFGAGIGWTFYPPLSSSLFSDSKGVDFLMFSLHLAGLSSVLGSINFICTLYTAFVDNFISRSSILLWSYLFTSILLLLTIPVLAAAITMLLFDRNFGSAFFDPLGGGDPILFQHMFWFFGHPEVYVLILPGFGMISHVCSNLGCSYDTFGFYGLLFAMFSIVCLGSVVWGHHMFTVGLDVKTAVFFSSVTMIIGVPTGIKVFSWLYMILNSRVSLREPVFWWVLSFIVLFTIGGVTGIILSACVLDNILHDTWFVVAHFHYVMSLGSYISIIVFFVWWWPVITGVSLNKYLLQCHCIVSNVGFNLCFFPMHYFGVCGLPRRVCVYESGYAWINILCSIGSFISAFSGCFFVFILWESLVNKNVVLGHYGS
;
A
#
# COMPACT_ATOMS: atom_id res chain seq x y z
N ASN A 1 11.99 -3.69 -19.63
CA ASN A 1 12.02 -2.51 -18.73
C ASN A 1 11.48 -1.23 -19.38
N ALA A 2 12.10 -0.69 -20.44
CA ALA A 2 11.66 0.59 -21.04
C ALA A 2 10.17 0.63 -21.45
N LEU A 3 9.66 -0.41 -22.12
CA LEU A 3 8.25 -0.49 -22.51
C LEU A 3 7.29 -0.39 -21.32
N SER A 4 7.63 -1.05 -20.19
CA SER A 4 6.83 -0.97 -18.97
C SER A 4 6.71 0.48 -18.49
N ALA A 5 7.82 1.21 -18.39
CA ALA A 5 7.79 2.63 -18.00
C ALA A 5 6.98 3.49 -18.99
N TRP A 6 7.17 3.29 -20.29
CA TRP A 6 6.48 4.11 -21.31
C TRP A 6 4.97 3.88 -21.38
N LEU A 7 4.47 2.70 -21.01
CA LEU A 7 3.03 2.42 -20.93
C LEU A 7 2.32 3.24 -19.83
N LEU A 8 3.04 3.75 -18.83
CA LEU A 8 2.45 4.60 -17.80
C LEU A 8 2.05 5.97 -18.35
N PHE A 9 2.69 6.48 -19.40
CA PHE A 9 2.33 7.76 -20.01
C PHE A 9 0.91 7.77 -20.61
N PRO A 10 0.54 6.86 -21.54
CA PRO A 10 -0.83 6.77 -22.02
C PRO A 10 -1.82 6.33 -20.93
N SER A 11 -1.38 5.56 -19.91
CA SER A 11 -2.21 5.25 -18.75
C SER A 11 -2.62 6.51 -17.98
N ILE A 12 -1.68 7.42 -17.71
CA ILE A 12 -1.94 8.71 -17.06
C ILE A 12 -2.84 9.59 -17.94
N LEU A 13 -2.63 9.61 -19.25
CA LEU A 13 -3.49 10.35 -20.17
C LEU A 13 -4.95 9.88 -20.06
N PHE A 14 -5.20 8.56 -20.08
CA PHE A 14 -6.55 8.03 -19.90
C PHE A 14 -7.12 8.31 -18.50
N LEU A 15 -6.29 8.32 -17.46
CA LEU A 15 -6.72 8.72 -16.12
C LEU A 15 -7.19 10.19 -16.10
N ILE A 16 -6.45 11.09 -16.73
CA ILE A 16 -6.81 12.51 -16.84
C ILE A 16 -8.12 12.68 -17.61
N LEU A 17 -8.28 11.98 -18.75
CA LEU A 17 -9.53 11.98 -19.49
C LEU A 17 -10.69 11.46 -18.63
N SER A 18 -10.49 10.39 -17.87
CA SER A 18 -11.46 9.89 -16.89
C SER A 18 -11.85 10.95 -15.86
N MET A 19 -10.89 11.72 -15.35
CA MET A 19 -11.17 12.81 -14.39
C MET A 19 -12.00 13.93 -15.04
N CYS A 20 -11.71 14.28 -16.29
CA CYS A 20 -12.46 15.30 -17.03
C CYS A 20 -13.91 14.88 -17.34
N PHE A 21 -14.11 13.62 -17.74
CA PHE A 21 -15.46 13.09 -18.04
C PHE A 21 -16.21 12.62 -16.79
N GLY A 22 -15.49 12.33 -15.69
CA GLY A 22 -16.03 11.89 -14.40
C GLY A 22 -16.45 10.43 -14.38
N ALA A 23 -15.82 9.61 -13.52
CA ALA A 23 -16.23 8.22 -13.32
C ALA A 23 -17.26 8.08 -12.18
N GLY A 24 -16.98 8.61 -10.98
CA GLY A 24 -17.95 8.67 -9.87
C GLY A 24 -18.32 7.34 -9.20
N ILE A 25 -17.72 6.22 -9.60
CA ILE A 25 -18.09 4.85 -9.17
C ILE A 25 -17.27 4.31 -7.99
N GLY A 26 -16.37 5.12 -7.42
CA GLY A 26 -15.36 4.68 -6.45
C GLY A 26 -14.25 3.83 -7.08
N TRP A 27 -13.16 3.61 -6.33
CA TRP A 27 -11.98 2.88 -6.83
C TRP A 27 -12.22 1.37 -7.01
N THR A 28 -13.37 0.85 -6.57
CA THR A 28 -13.72 -0.57 -6.62
C THR A 28 -14.63 -0.94 -7.79
N PHE A 29 -15.09 0.03 -8.60
CA PHE A 29 -15.82 -0.22 -9.85
C PHE A 29 -17.06 -1.11 -9.75
N TYR A 30 -17.73 -1.16 -8.60
CA TYR A 30 -18.78 -2.16 -8.40
C TYR A 30 -19.98 -1.97 -9.33
N PRO A 31 -20.36 -3.00 -10.10
CA PRO A 31 -21.69 -3.07 -10.68
C PRO A 31 -22.73 -3.24 -9.55
N PRO A 32 -23.98 -2.77 -9.75
CA PRO A 32 -24.48 -2.20 -10.99
C PRO A 32 -24.14 -0.71 -11.16
N LEU A 33 -23.61 -0.01 -10.15
CA LEU A 33 -23.32 1.43 -10.25
C LEU A 33 -22.38 1.77 -11.41
N SER A 34 -21.42 0.89 -11.70
CA SER A 34 -20.49 1.01 -12.83
C SER A 34 -21.05 0.55 -14.18
N SER A 35 -22.30 0.11 -14.29
CA SER A 35 -22.93 -0.19 -15.58
C SER A 35 -23.34 1.08 -16.32
N SER A 36 -23.55 0.99 -17.63
CA SER A 36 -23.97 2.12 -18.46
C SER A 36 -25.35 2.68 -18.08
N LEU A 37 -26.21 1.86 -17.47
CA LEU A 37 -27.52 2.29 -16.99
C LEU A 37 -27.43 3.33 -15.85
N PHE A 38 -26.47 3.17 -14.93
CA PHE A 38 -26.30 4.04 -13.77
C PHE A 38 -25.20 5.09 -13.96
N SER A 39 -24.15 4.77 -14.74
CA SER A 39 -23.05 5.66 -15.06
C SER A 39 -22.75 5.67 -16.57
N ASP A 40 -23.48 6.50 -17.30
CA ASP A 40 -23.33 6.66 -18.76
C ASP A 40 -22.05 7.43 -19.17
N SER A 41 -21.32 7.98 -18.20
CA SER A 41 -20.08 8.70 -18.50
C SER A 41 -19.01 7.80 -19.11
N LYS A 42 -18.42 8.27 -20.21
CA LYS A 42 -17.20 7.69 -20.81
C LYS A 42 -15.98 7.76 -19.89
N GLY A 43 -16.05 8.54 -18.80
CA GLY A 43 -15.00 8.57 -17.78
C GLY A 43 -14.74 7.21 -17.15
N VAL A 44 -15.78 6.40 -16.96
CA VAL A 44 -15.65 5.02 -16.45
C VAL A 44 -14.85 4.14 -17.43
N ASP A 45 -15.09 4.26 -18.73
CA ASP A 45 -14.39 3.49 -19.76
C ASP A 45 -12.90 3.89 -19.83
N PHE A 46 -12.62 5.21 -19.84
CA PHE A 46 -11.24 5.72 -19.80
C PHE A 46 -10.48 5.26 -18.54
N LEU A 47 -11.16 5.21 -17.39
CA LEU A 47 -10.55 4.73 -16.15
C LEU A 47 -10.14 3.25 -16.27
N MET A 48 -11.00 2.41 -16.86
CA MET A 48 -10.68 1.02 -17.10
C MET A 48 -9.54 0.86 -18.12
N PHE A 49 -9.50 1.64 -19.20
CA PHE A 49 -8.35 1.62 -20.13
C PHE A 49 -7.05 2.08 -19.47
N SER A 50 -7.10 3.08 -18.59
CA SER A 50 -5.96 3.52 -17.79
C SER A 50 -5.39 2.36 -16.96
N LEU A 51 -6.26 1.62 -16.26
CA LEU A 51 -5.87 0.47 -15.46
C LEU A 51 -5.35 -0.71 -16.28
N HIS A 52 -5.88 -0.96 -17.49
CA HIS A 52 -5.31 -1.98 -18.39
C HIS A 52 -3.86 -1.67 -18.76
N LEU A 53 -3.56 -0.42 -19.12
CA LEU A 53 -2.21 0.00 -19.48
C LEU A 53 -1.26 -0.03 -18.28
N ALA A 54 -1.72 0.41 -17.11
CA ALA A 54 -0.96 0.30 -15.86
C ALA A 54 -0.71 -1.17 -15.48
N GLY A 55 -1.71 -2.04 -15.61
CA GLY A 55 -1.59 -3.47 -15.36
C GLY A 55 -0.59 -4.14 -16.31
N LEU A 56 -0.65 -3.84 -17.60
CA LEU A 56 0.31 -4.34 -18.59
C LEU A 56 1.74 -3.87 -18.27
N SER A 57 1.90 -2.60 -17.87
CA SER A 57 3.18 -2.07 -17.38
C SER A 57 3.72 -2.90 -16.22
N SER A 58 2.91 -3.16 -15.20
CA SER A 58 3.30 -3.93 -14.01
C SER A 58 3.63 -5.39 -14.32
N VAL A 59 2.90 -6.05 -15.22
CA VAL A 59 3.19 -7.44 -15.63
C VAL A 59 4.54 -7.52 -16.35
N LEU A 60 4.80 -6.64 -17.31
CA LEU A 60 6.08 -6.61 -18.02
C LEU A 60 7.25 -6.28 -17.09
N GLY A 61 7.04 -5.38 -16.13
CA GLY A 61 8.01 -5.08 -15.08
C GLY A 61 8.28 -6.30 -14.18
N SER A 62 7.24 -7.01 -13.77
CA SER A 62 7.32 -8.19 -12.91
C SER A 62 8.09 -9.34 -13.55
N ILE A 63 7.81 -9.63 -14.83
CA ILE A 63 8.57 -10.65 -15.59
C ILE A 63 10.06 -10.28 -15.64
N ASN A 64 10.36 -9.00 -15.91
CA ASN A 64 11.74 -8.51 -15.93
C ASN A 64 12.43 -8.71 -14.58
N PHE A 65 11.80 -8.30 -13.47
CA PHE A 65 12.35 -8.49 -12.12
C PHE A 65 12.54 -9.96 -11.76
N ILE A 66 11.58 -10.83 -12.06
CA ILE A 66 11.68 -12.27 -11.80
C ILE A 66 12.90 -12.85 -12.52
N CYS A 67 13.05 -12.60 -13.83
CA CYS A 67 14.17 -13.11 -14.60
C CYS A 67 15.51 -12.57 -14.06
N THR A 68 15.61 -11.26 -13.80
CA THR A 68 16.84 -10.65 -13.28
C THR A 68 17.21 -11.19 -11.90
N LEU A 69 16.26 -11.28 -10.98
CA LEU A 69 16.52 -11.77 -9.62
C LEU A 69 16.85 -13.26 -9.60
N TYR A 70 16.20 -14.05 -10.44
CA TYR A 70 16.56 -15.47 -10.60
C TYR A 70 18.01 -15.63 -11.07
N THR A 71 18.45 -14.83 -12.04
CA THR A 71 19.85 -14.85 -12.49
C THR A 71 20.82 -14.35 -11.41
N ALA A 72 20.44 -13.34 -10.63
CA ALA A 72 21.28 -12.82 -9.54
C ALA A 72 21.41 -13.82 -8.39
N PHE A 73 20.36 -14.60 -8.10
CA PHE A 73 20.35 -15.59 -7.03
C PHE A 73 21.08 -16.89 -7.36
N VAL A 74 21.58 -17.05 -8.59
CA VAL A 74 22.57 -18.10 -8.90
C VAL A 74 23.81 -17.94 -8.01
N ASP A 75 24.16 -16.71 -7.63
CA ASP A 75 25.12 -16.46 -6.57
C ASP A 75 24.44 -16.61 -5.19
N ASN A 76 24.84 -17.67 -4.47
CA ASN A 76 24.37 -17.97 -3.12
C ASN A 76 24.68 -16.85 -2.10
N PHE A 77 25.70 -16.04 -2.33
CA PHE A 77 26.00 -14.91 -1.44
C PHE A 77 24.93 -13.81 -1.56
N ILE A 78 24.52 -13.48 -2.77
CA ILE A 78 23.50 -12.44 -3.03
C ILE A 78 22.15 -12.87 -2.45
N SER A 79 21.76 -14.14 -2.65
CA SER A 79 20.48 -14.66 -2.15
C SER A 79 20.43 -14.76 -0.62
N ARG A 80 21.57 -14.83 0.08
CA ARG A 80 21.64 -14.88 1.54
C ARG A 80 21.93 -13.55 2.21
N SER A 81 22.27 -12.51 1.46
CA SER A 81 22.65 -11.20 2.01
C SER A 81 21.52 -10.17 1.95
N SER A 82 20.75 -10.10 0.87
CA SER A 82 19.78 -9.02 0.66
C SER A 82 18.32 -9.44 0.79
N ILE A 83 17.74 -9.17 1.96
CA ILE A 83 16.30 -9.36 2.23
C ILE A 83 15.41 -8.49 1.32
N LEU A 84 15.96 -7.35 0.87
CA LEU A 84 15.29 -6.44 -0.04
C LEU A 84 15.04 -7.08 -1.42
N LEU A 85 16.02 -7.82 -1.95
CA LEU A 85 15.86 -8.49 -3.25
C LEU A 85 14.74 -9.54 -3.21
N TRP A 86 14.63 -10.28 -2.10
CA TRP A 86 13.51 -11.21 -1.88
C TRP A 86 12.16 -10.48 -1.85
N SER A 87 12.09 -9.29 -1.24
CA SER A 87 10.85 -8.52 -1.22
C SER A 87 10.39 -8.11 -2.64
N TYR A 88 11.32 -7.73 -3.52
CA TYR A 88 11.00 -7.44 -4.93
C TYR A 88 10.60 -8.69 -5.71
N LEU A 89 11.25 -9.84 -5.46
CA LEU A 89 10.87 -11.10 -6.11
C LEU A 89 9.43 -11.49 -5.74
N PHE A 90 9.11 -11.47 -4.45
CA PHE A 90 7.77 -11.78 -3.95
C PHE A 90 6.69 -10.82 -4.48
N THR A 91 7.00 -9.53 -4.51
CA THR A 91 6.11 -8.51 -5.09
C THR A 91 5.85 -8.78 -6.57
N SER A 92 6.89 -9.15 -7.33
CA SER A 92 6.77 -9.45 -8.76
C SER A 92 5.96 -10.72 -9.02
N ILE A 93 6.09 -11.74 -8.16
CA ILE A 93 5.27 -12.96 -8.24
C ILE A 93 3.79 -12.63 -8.00
N LEU A 94 3.48 -11.84 -6.97
CA LEU A 94 2.10 -11.42 -6.68
C LEU A 94 1.48 -10.64 -7.84
N LEU A 95 2.20 -9.65 -8.37
CA LEU A 95 1.74 -8.86 -9.52
C LEU A 95 1.45 -9.74 -10.74
N LEU A 96 2.35 -10.67 -11.07
CA LEU A 96 2.18 -11.58 -12.21
C LEU A 96 0.94 -12.47 -12.06
N LEU A 97 0.64 -12.92 -10.84
CA LEU A 97 -0.49 -13.80 -10.56
C LEU A 97 -1.84 -13.06 -10.51
N THR A 98 -1.85 -11.81 -10.04
CA THR A 98 -3.09 -11.15 -9.60
C THR A 98 -3.61 -10.12 -10.60
N ILE A 99 -2.73 -9.42 -11.32
CA ILE A 99 -3.12 -8.43 -12.33
C ILE A 99 -3.97 -9.03 -13.46
N PRO A 100 -3.72 -10.26 -13.95
CA PRO A 100 -4.60 -10.87 -14.97
C PRO A 100 -6.05 -11.00 -14.52
N VAL A 101 -6.31 -11.23 -13.22
CA VAL A 101 -7.67 -11.36 -12.68
C VAL A 101 -8.38 -10.00 -12.68
N LEU A 102 -7.69 -8.91 -12.30
CA LEU A 102 -8.24 -7.57 -12.43
C LEU A 102 -8.56 -7.26 -13.90
N ALA A 103 -7.60 -7.49 -14.80
CA ALA A 103 -7.76 -7.21 -16.23
C ALA A 103 -8.98 -7.95 -16.81
N ALA A 104 -9.18 -9.21 -16.44
CA ALA A 104 -10.37 -9.98 -16.83
C ALA A 104 -11.66 -9.35 -16.28
N ALA A 105 -11.70 -8.96 -15.00
CA ALA A 105 -12.88 -8.36 -14.38
C ALA A 105 -13.28 -7.04 -15.05
N ILE A 106 -12.32 -6.12 -15.26
CA ILE A 106 -12.61 -4.82 -15.89
C ILE A 106 -12.85 -4.96 -17.40
N THR A 107 -12.31 -5.98 -18.07
CA THR A 107 -12.68 -6.31 -19.46
C THR A 107 -14.12 -6.78 -19.54
N MET A 108 -14.55 -7.71 -18.68
CA MET A 108 -15.94 -8.15 -18.63
C MET A 108 -16.90 -6.98 -18.34
N LEU A 109 -16.51 -6.07 -17.45
CA LEU A 109 -17.30 -4.87 -17.16
C LEU A 109 -17.37 -3.91 -18.36
N LEU A 110 -16.27 -3.74 -19.12
CA LEU A 110 -16.30 -3.00 -20.39
C LEU A 110 -17.26 -3.63 -21.40
N PHE A 111 -17.33 -4.97 -21.45
CA PHE A 111 -18.25 -5.70 -22.31
C PHE A 111 -19.71 -5.53 -21.87
N ASP A 112 -20.00 -5.59 -20.58
CA ASP A 112 -21.36 -5.32 -20.07
C ASP A 112 -21.80 -3.90 -20.39
N ARG A 113 -20.87 -2.93 -20.31
CA ARG A 113 -21.17 -1.52 -20.60
C ARG A 113 -21.36 -1.22 -22.09
N ASN A 114 -20.56 -1.81 -22.97
CA ASN A 114 -20.43 -1.34 -24.36
C ASN A 114 -20.83 -2.37 -25.43
N PHE A 115 -20.92 -3.65 -25.09
CA PHE A 115 -21.14 -4.74 -26.05
C PHE A 115 -22.35 -5.62 -25.73
N GLY A 116 -23.14 -5.26 -24.71
CA GLY A 116 -24.41 -5.92 -24.38
C GLY A 116 -24.24 -7.33 -23.80
N SER A 117 -23.08 -7.65 -23.23
CA SER A 117 -22.97 -8.84 -22.37
C SER A 117 -23.64 -8.60 -21.02
N ALA A 118 -23.79 -9.67 -20.24
CA ALA A 118 -24.38 -9.63 -18.90
C ALA A 118 -23.59 -10.54 -17.94
N PHE A 119 -22.29 -10.29 -17.78
CA PHE A 119 -21.47 -10.99 -16.79
C PHE A 119 -21.89 -10.64 -15.36
N PHE A 120 -22.21 -9.38 -15.11
CA PHE A 120 -22.53 -8.85 -13.78
C PHE A 120 -23.94 -8.26 -13.67
N ASP A 121 -24.71 -8.21 -14.75
CA ASP A 121 -26.11 -7.75 -14.75
C ASP A 121 -27.09 -8.89 -14.42
N PRO A 122 -27.78 -8.84 -13.26
CA PRO A 122 -28.78 -9.85 -12.90
C PRO A 122 -29.93 -10.00 -13.91
N LEU A 123 -30.26 -8.95 -14.67
CA LEU A 123 -31.33 -9.02 -15.68
C LEU A 123 -30.98 -9.97 -16.83
N GLY A 124 -29.68 -10.12 -17.13
CA GLY A 124 -29.17 -11.10 -18.10
C GLY A 124 -28.66 -12.40 -17.46
N GLY A 125 -28.85 -12.59 -16.15
CA GLY A 125 -28.39 -13.77 -15.40
C GLY A 125 -26.97 -13.67 -14.83
N GLY A 126 -26.33 -12.49 -14.90
CA GLY A 126 -25.04 -12.21 -14.28
C GLY A 126 -25.12 -11.98 -12.77
N ASP A 127 -23.96 -11.85 -12.12
CA ASP A 127 -23.86 -11.64 -10.67
C ASP A 127 -22.87 -10.52 -10.30
N PRO A 128 -23.33 -9.40 -9.72
CA PRO A 128 -22.44 -8.35 -9.22
C PRO A 128 -21.43 -8.83 -8.15
N ILE A 129 -21.76 -9.87 -7.37
CA ILE A 129 -20.87 -10.43 -6.34
C ILE A 129 -19.68 -11.15 -6.99
N LEU A 130 -19.84 -11.72 -8.19
CA LEU A 130 -18.73 -12.25 -8.98
C LEU A 130 -17.67 -11.17 -9.24
N PHE A 131 -18.10 -9.95 -9.61
CA PHE A 131 -17.17 -8.83 -9.78
C PHE A 131 -16.40 -8.55 -8.49
N GLN A 132 -17.08 -8.53 -7.34
CA GLN A 132 -16.41 -8.31 -6.05
C GLN A 132 -15.38 -9.38 -5.74
N HIS A 133 -15.68 -10.66 -5.99
CA HIS A 133 -14.72 -11.74 -5.80
C HIS A 133 -13.48 -11.56 -6.68
N MET A 134 -13.65 -11.27 -7.96
CA MET A 134 -12.52 -11.05 -8.87
C MET A 134 -11.71 -9.81 -8.50
N PHE A 135 -12.39 -8.71 -8.19
CA PHE A 135 -11.74 -7.48 -7.80
C PHE A 135 -10.93 -7.66 -6.52
N TRP A 136 -11.47 -8.30 -5.50
CA TRP A 136 -10.76 -8.50 -4.24
C TRP A 136 -9.70 -9.60 -4.29
N PHE A 137 -9.87 -10.61 -5.14
CA PHE A 137 -8.82 -11.58 -5.42
C PHE A 137 -7.55 -10.90 -5.93
N PHE A 138 -7.71 -9.83 -6.72
CA PHE A 138 -6.61 -8.92 -7.03
C PHE A 138 -6.29 -7.96 -5.88
N GLY A 139 -7.32 -7.29 -5.35
CA GLY A 139 -7.16 -6.09 -4.53
C GLY A 139 -6.52 -6.35 -3.18
N HIS A 140 -6.70 -7.53 -2.58
CA HIS A 140 -6.01 -7.85 -1.33
C HIS A 140 -4.52 -8.18 -1.53
N PRO A 141 -4.12 -9.03 -2.49
CA PRO A 141 -2.72 -9.14 -2.89
C PRO A 141 -2.06 -7.80 -3.26
N GLU A 142 -2.78 -6.90 -3.93
CA GLU A 142 -2.24 -5.59 -4.33
C GLU A 142 -1.82 -4.74 -3.12
N VAL A 143 -2.54 -4.81 -2.00
CA VAL A 143 -2.11 -4.07 -0.80
C VAL A 143 -0.81 -4.63 -0.21
N TYR A 144 -0.52 -5.93 -0.43
CA TYR A 144 0.78 -6.49 -0.08
C TYR A 144 1.88 -6.12 -1.08
N VAL A 145 1.56 -6.04 -2.37
CA VAL A 145 2.48 -5.53 -3.40
C VAL A 145 3.00 -4.14 -3.02
N LEU A 146 2.16 -3.29 -2.43
CA LEU A 146 2.53 -1.94 -2.03
C LEU A 146 3.40 -1.89 -0.75
N ILE A 147 3.30 -2.86 0.15
CA ILE A 147 4.02 -2.83 1.44
C ILE A 147 5.25 -3.74 1.49
N LEU A 148 5.30 -4.83 0.71
CA LEU A 148 6.41 -5.78 0.71
C LEU A 148 7.76 -5.11 0.37
N PRO A 149 7.88 -4.26 -0.66
CA PRO A 149 9.12 -3.51 -0.90
C PRO A 149 9.48 -2.61 0.28
N GLY A 150 8.48 -1.99 0.90
CA GLY A 150 8.67 -1.19 2.11
C GLY A 150 9.22 -1.99 3.28
N PHE A 151 8.73 -3.21 3.50
CA PHE A 151 9.32 -4.13 4.46
C PHE A 151 10.76 -4.52 4.13
N GLY A 152 11.07 -4.71 2.84
CA GLY A 152 12.44 -4.94 2.39
C GLY A 152 13.34 -3.75 2.71
N MET A 153 12.87 -2.53 2.45
CA MET A 153 13.58 -1.28 2.74
C MET A 153 13.85 -1.09 4.22
N ILE A 154 12.83 -1.23 5.07
CA ILE A 154 12.99 -1.10 6.53
C ILE A 154 13.96 -2.17 7.05
N SER A 155 13.86 -3.41 6.56
CA SER A 155 14.79 -4.48 6.96
C SER A 155 16.23 -4.18 6.56
N HIS A 156 16.44 -3.68 5.33
CA HIS A 156 17.76 -3.28 4.84
C HIS A 156 18.36 -2.14 5.66
N VAL A 157 17.57 -1.10 5.94
CA VAL A 157 18.01 0.03 6.77
C VAL A 157 18.34 -0.43 8.19
N CYS A 158 17.45 -1.17 8.85
CA CYS A 158 17.70 -1.68 10.21
C CYS A 158 18.98 -2.52 10.31
N SER A 159 19.23 -3.38 9.32
CA SER A 159 20.45 -4.21 9.27
C SER A 159 21.72 -3.35 9.18
N ASN A 160 21.71 -2.34 8.30
CA ASN A 160 22.85 -1.42 8.16
C ASN A 160 23.05 -0.52 9.38
N LEU A 161 21.97 -0.06 10.03
CA LEU A 161 22.05 0.70 11.28
C LEU A 161 22.64 -0.16 12.41
N GLY A 162 22.35 -1.46 12.42
CA GLY A 162 22.94 -2.42 13.37
C GLY A 162 24.45 -2.63 13.21
N CYS A 163 25.02 -2.28 12.05
CA CYS A 163 26.40 -2.57 11.66
C CYS A 163 26.77 -4.07 11.83
N SER A 164 25.79 -4.96 11.75
CA SER A 164 26.01 -6.40 11.85
C SER A 164 26.34 -6.99 10.47
N TYR A 165 27.21 -7.99 10.45
CA TYR A 165 27.57 -8.70 9.21
C TYR A 165 26.37 -9.43 8.58
N ASP A 166 25.42 -9.85 9.41
CA ASP A 166 24.19 -10.52 8.98
C ASP A 166 22.94 -9.82 9.51
N THR A 167 21.84 -9.98 8.79
CA THR A 167 20.52 -9.50 9.23
C THR A 167 19.96 -10.45 10.28
N PHE A 168 19.59 -9.92 11.45
CA PHE A 168 18.99 -10.74 12.52
C PHE A 168 17.76 -11.50 12.01
N GLY A 169 17.78 -12.82 12.20
CA GLY A 169 16.67 -13.68 11.79
C GLY A 169 16.38 -13.61 10.29
N PHE A 170 17.39 -13.53 9.42
CA PHE A 170 17.23 -13.45 7.96
C PHE A 170 16.19 -14.45 7.42
N TYR A 171 16.32 -15.73 7.75
CA TYR A 171 15.35 -16.76 7.33
C TYR A 171 13.96 -16.55 7.94
N GLY A 172 13.87 -16.03 9.17
CA GLY A 172 12.60 -15.66 9.79
C GLY A 172 11.91 -14.52 9.04
N LEU A 173 12.65 -13.47 8.65
CA LEU A 173 12.15 -12.38 7.81
C LEU A 173 11.74 -12.86 6.42
N LEU A 174 12.52 -13.78 5.84
CA LEU A 174 12.26 -14.37 4.53
C LEU A 174 10.97 -15.22 4.54
N PHE A 175 10.87 -16.18 5.47
CA PHE A 175 9.70 -17.04 5.59
C PHE A 175 8.47 -16.27 6.03
N ALA A 176 8.61 -15.19 6.82
CA ALA A 176 7.51 -14.29 7.10
C ALA A 176 6.97 -13.63 5.83
N MET A 177 7.84 -13.12 4.93
CA MET A 177 7.38 -12.54 3.66
C MET A 177 6.78 -13.59 2.74
N PHE A 178 7.38 -14.78 2.66
CA PHE A 178 6.81 -15.90 1.89
C PHE A 178 5.42 -16.28 2.41
N SER A 179 5.24 -16.36 3.73
CA SER A 179 3.94 -16.61 4.35
C SER A 179 2.92 -15.53 4.02
N ILE A 180 3.30 -14.25 4.04
CA ILE A 180 2.44 -13.13 3.65
C ILE A 180 1.99 -13.26 2.19
N VAL A 181 2.89 -13.65 1.27
CA VAL A 181 2.55 -13.87 -0.15
C VAL A 181 1.52 -15.00 -0.30
N CYS A 182 1.75 -16.14 0.33
CA CYS A 182 0.86 -17.29 0.24
C CYS A 182 -0.50 -16.99 0.88
N LEU A 183 -0.52 -16.51 2.13
CA LEU A 183 -1.75 -16.23 2.86
C LEU A 183 -2.51 -15.05 2.23
N GLY A 184 -1.81 -14.01 1.80
CA GLY A 184 -2.41 -12.84 1.16
C GLY A 184 -3.17 -13.16 -0.13
N SER A 185 -2.82 -14.26 -0.79
CA SER A 185 -3.53 -14.75 -1.98
C SER A 185 -4.82 -15.52 -1.65
N VAL A 186 -5.08 -15.83 -0.36
CA VAL A 186 -6.18 -16.72 0.07
C VAL A 186 -7.15 -16.03 1.05
N VAL A 187 -7.04 -14.73 1.26
CA VAL A 187 -7.88 -14.01 2.25
C VAL A 187 -8.80 -12.93 1.68
N TRP A 188 -8.93 -12.82 0.35
CA TRP A 188 -9.69 -11.73 -0.28
C TRP A 188 -11.15 -11.60 0.19
N GLY A 189 -11.77 -12.71 0.61
CA GLY A 189 -13.16 -12.74 1.08
C GLY A 189 -13.44 -11.89 2.31
N HIS A 190 -12.40 -11.48 3.07
CA HIS A 190 -12.58 -10.58 4.23
C HIS A 190 -13.07 -9.17 3.87
N HIS A 191 -12.96 -8.76 2.61
CA HIS A 191 -13.53 -7.49 2.12
C HIS A 191 -15.01 -7.62 1.75
N MET A 192 -15.59 -8.81 1.96
CA MET A 192 -16.91 -9.18 1.51
C MET A 192 -17.74 -9.80 2.63
N PHE A 193 -17.39 -9.59 3.91
CA PHE A 193 -18.13 -10.22 5.02
C PHE A 193 -19.62 -9.85 5.07
N THR A 194 -19.97 -8.68 4.55
CA THR A 194 -21.34 -8.14 4.53
C THR A 194 -22.15 -8.52 3.30
N VAL A 195 -21.58 -9.26 2.32
CA VAL A 195 -22.31 -9.64 1.09
C VAL A 195 -23.22 -10.87 1.27
N GLY A 196 -23.24 -11.46 2.47
CA GLY A 196 -24.07 -12.63 2.78
C GLY A 196 -23.36 -13.98 2.57
N LEU A 197 -22.04 -14.03 2.77
CA LEU A 197 -21.29 -15.30 2.81
C LEU A 197 -21.85 -16.24 3.90
N ASP A 198 -21.80 -17.55 3.68
CA ASP A 198 -22.17 -18.50 4.72
C ASP A 198 -21.21 -18.43 5.92
N VAL A 199 -21.70 -18.80 7.10
CA VAL A 199 -20.97 -18.66 8.36
C VAL A 199 -19.61 -19.38 8.33
N LYS A 200 -19.52 -20.55 7.69
CA LYS A 200 -18.26 -21.32 7.67
C LYS A 200 -17.23 -20.62 6.79
N THR A 201 -17.64 -20.12 5.64
CA THR A 201 -16.78 -19.33 4.74
C THR A 201 -16.32 -18.04 5.42
N ALA A 202 -17.21 -17.31 6.09
CA ALA A 202 -16.85 -16.09 6.82
C ALA A 202 -15.84 -16.37 7.96
N VAL A 203 -16.06 -17.42 8.76
CA VAL A 203 -15.13 -17.83 9.83
C VAL A 203 -13.78 -18.27 9.27
N PHE A 204 -13.76 -19.00 8.15
CA PHE A 204 -12.53 -19.37 7.45
C PHE A 204 -11.72 -18.13 7.08
N PHE A 205 -12.29 -17.21 6.30
CA PHE A 205 -11.60 -16.00 5.89
C PHE A 205 -11.17 -15.13 7.07
N SER A 206 -11.99 -15.05 8.11
CA SER A 206 -11.66 -14.34 9.35
C SER A 206 -10.42 -14.94 10.04
N SER A 207 -10.40 -16.26 10.23
CA SER A 207 -9.28 -16.96 10.89
C SER A 207 -7.96 -16.85 10.12
N VAL A 208 -8.00 -17.03 8.79
CA VAL A 208 -6.80 -16.99 7.94
C VAL A 208 -6.24 -15.57 7.87
N THR A 209 -7.11 -14.55 7.83
CA THR A 209 -6.70 -13.14 7.86
C THR A 209 -6.00 -12.81 9.18
N MET A 210 -6.55 -13.24 10.33
CA MET A 210 -5.91 -13.05 11.64
C MET A 210 -4.50 -13.67 11.70
N ILE A 211 -4.31 -14.84 11.09
CA ILE A 211 -3.01 -15.54 11.07
C ILE A 211 -1.93 -14.71 10.39
N ILE A 212 -2.26 -13.85 9.41
CA ILE A 212 -1.28 -12.95 8.77
C ILE A 212 -0.62 -11.99 9.77
N GLY A 213 -1.28 -11.69 10.89
CA GLY A 213 -0.67 -10.93 11.98
C GLY A 213 0.61 -11.56 12.53
N VAL A 214 0.77 -12.88 12.46
CA VAL A 214 1.95 -13.61 12.96
C VAL A 214 3.22 -13.31 12.15
N PRO A 215 3.29 -13.57 10.82
CA PRO A 215 4.48 -13.24 10.04
C PRO A 215 4.79 -11.74 10.05
N THR A 216 3.78 -10.87 10.07
CA THR A 216 3.98 -9.42 10.24
C THR A 216 4.61 -9.09 11.60
N GLY A 217 4.14 -9.72 12.68
CA GLY A 217 4.71 -9.60 14.01
C GLY A 217 6.19 -10.02 14.07
N ILE A 218 6.54 -11.16 13.46
CA ILE A 218 7.94 -11.62 13.36
C ILE A 218 8.83 -10.51 12.77
N LYS A 219 8.37 -9.83 11.71
CA LYS A 219 9.14 -8.75 11.09
C LYS A 219 9.29 -7.54 12.02
N VAL A 220 8.20 -7.11 12.66
CA VAL A 220 8.22 -5.99 13.62
C VAL A 220 9.19 -6.25 14.76
N PHE A 221 9.13 -7.44 15.39
CA PHE A 221 10.03 -7.79 16.49
C PHE A 221 11.49 -7.90 16.05
N SER A 222 11.75 -8.44 14.86
CA SER A 222 13.11 -8.47 14.29
C SER A 222 13.66 -7.07 14.04
N TRP A 223 12.86 -6.12 13.54
CA TRP A 223 13.30 -4.73 13.37
C TRP A 223 13.60 -4.06 14.70
N LEU A 224 12.72 -4.21 15.69
CA LEU A 224 12.95 -3.68 17.04
C LEU A 224 14.26 -4.23 17.63
N TYR A 225 14.50 -5.54 17.50
CA TYR A 225 15.74 -6.15 17.97
C TYR A 225 16.99 -5.57 17.28
N MET A 226 16.97 -5.40 15.95
CA MET A 226 18.10 -4.83 15.21
C MET A 226 18.38 -3.38 15.62
N ILE A 227 17.34 -2.57 15.81
CA ILE A 227 17.48 -1.17 16.22
C ILE A 227 17.98 -1.07 17.67
N LEU A 228 17.48 -1.90 18.59
CA LEU A 228 17.92 -1.92 19.99
C LEU A 228 19.42 -2.22 20.14
N ASN A 229 19.99 -3.01 19.23
CA ASN A 229 21.41 -3.34 19.21
C ASN A 229 22.25 -2.42 18.30
N SER A 230 21.62 -1.42 17.66
CA SER A 230 22.33 -0.46 16.82
C SER A 230 23.15 0.53 17.66
N ARG A 231 24.28 0.98 17.11
CA ARG A 231 25.13 2.03 17.73
C ARG A 231 24.87 3.41 17.15
N VAL A 232 23.73 3.58 16.48
CA VAL A 232 23.38 4.80 15.76
C VAL A 232 22.96 5.89 16.74
N SER A 233 23.38 7.12 16.47
CA SER A 233 22.97 8.26 17.27
C SER A 233 21.47 8.48 17.18
N LEU A 234 20.81 8.73 18.32
CA LEU A 234 19.39 9.10 18.38
C LEU A 234 19.06 10.38 17.60
N ARG A 235 20.07 11.14 17.16
CA ARG A 235 19.89 12.32 16.32
C ARG A 235 19.82 12.00 14.82
N GLU A 236 20.10 10.77 14.38
CA GLU A 236 20.05 10.45 12.96
C GLU A 236 18.60 10.43 12.43
N PRO A 237 18.26 11.20 11.38
CA PRO A 237 16.87 11.31 10.92
C PRO A 237 16.27 9.97 10.44
N VAL A 238 17.08 9.09 9.85
CA VAL A 238 16.66 7.75 9.40
C VAL A 238 16.09 6.93 10.57
N PHE A 239 16.70 7.02 11.75
CA PHE A 239 16.21 6.32 12.94
C PHE A 239 14.78 6.77 13.30
N TRP A 240 14.49 8.08 13.20
CA TRP A 240 13.17 8.63 13.51
C TRP A 240 12.10 8.11 12.55
N TRP A 241 12.42 8.05 11.25
CA TRP A 241 11.53 7.53 10.24
C TRP A 241 11.26 6.03 10.38
N VAL A 242 12.29 5.23 10.70
CA VAL A 242 12.13 3.80 10.96
C VAL A 242 11.28 3.56 12.21
N LEU A 243 11.50 4.31 13.30
CA LEU A 243 10.69 4.21 14.50
C LEU A 243 9.24 4.62 14.24
N SER A 244 9.03 5.72 13.51
CA SER A 244 7.72 6.18 13.07
C SER A 244 7.00 5.12 12.24
N PHE A 245 7.68 4.48 11.28
CA PHE A 245 7.15 3.34 10.53
C PHE A 245 6.67 2.24 11.47
N ILE A 246 7.52 1.76 12.39
CA ILE A 246 7.17 0.65 13.29
C ILE A 246 5.95 0.99 14.15
N VAL A 247 5.89 2.20 14.73
CA VAL A 247 4.79 2.60 15.61
C VAL A 247 3.48 2.75 14.83
N LEU A 248 3.48 3.50 13.72
CA LEU A 248 2.24 3.75 12.98
C LEU A 248 1.75 2.48 12.26
N PHE A 249 2.68 1.69 11.72
CA PHE A 249 2.34 0.42 11.09
C PHE A 249 1.75 -0.58 12.09
N THR A 250 2.24 -0.61 13.34
CA THR A 250 1.66 -1.50 14.37
C THR A 250 0.27 -1.04 14.82
N ILE A 251 0.00 0.26 14.96
CA ILE A 251 -1.36 0.78 15.20
C ILE A 251 -2.31 0.38 14.06
N GLY A 252 -1.87 0.53 12.82
CA GLY A 252 -2.61 0.05 11.64
C GLY A 252 -2.83 -1.47 11.66
N GLY A 253 -1.80 -2.24 12.01
CA GLY A 253 -1.89 -3.70 12.10
C GLY A 253 -2.90 -4.17 13.15
N VAL A 254 -2.91 -3.57 14.34
CA VAL A 254 -3.86 -3.90 15.41
C VAL A 254 -5.31 -3.61 14.99
N THR A 255 -5.55 -2.46 14.35
CA THR A 255 -6.89 -2.14 13.82
C THR A 255 -7.30 -3.07 12.68
N GLY A 256 -6.34 -3.60 11.92
CA GLY A 256 -6.59 -4.63 10.91
C GLY A 256 -7.00 -5.98 11.50
N ILE A 257 -6.40 -6.36 12.63
CA ILE A 257 -6.82 -7.57 13.37
C ILE A 257 -8.27 -7.41 13.86
N ILE A 258 -8.66 -6.22 14.31
CA ILE A 258 -10.06 -5.93 14.67
C ILE A 258 -10.99 -6.13 13.46
N LEU A 259 -10.63 -5.56 12.30
CA LEU A 259 -11.43 -5.70 11.06
C LEU A 259 -11.44 -7.12 10.48
N SER A 260 -10.41 -7.93 10.77
CA SER A 260 -10.38 -9.31 10.34
C SER A 260 -11.43 -10.19 11.03
N ALA A 261 -12.00 -9.73 12.16
CA ALA A 261 -13.07 -10.42 12.85
C ALA A 261 -14.41 -10.16 12.15
N CYS A 262 -14.97 -11.16 11.46
CA CYS A 262 -16.20 -11.00 10.67
C CYS A 262 -17.41 -10.49 11.48
N VAL A 263 -17.49 -10.82 12.77
CA VAL A 263 -18.54 -10.33 13.67
C VAL A 263 -18.43 -8.83 13.91
N LEU A 264 -17.21 -8.30 14.06
CA LEU A 264 -16.98 -6.87 14.23
C LEU A 264 -17.09 -6.12 12.90
N ASP A 265 -16.63 -6.74 11.81
CA ASP A 265 -16.74 -6.13 10.48
C ASP A 265 -18.20 -5.88 10.10
N ASN A 266 -19.17 -6.71 10.51
CA ASN A 266 -20.58 -6.40 10.28
C ASN A 266 -21.04 -5.00 10.76
N ILE A 267 -20.35 -4.43 11.76
CA ILE A 267 -20.63 -3.10 12.31
C ILE A 267 -19.68 -2.04 11.72
N LEU A 268 -18.43 -2.42 11.45
CA LEU A 268 -17.37 -1.50 11.03
C LEU A 268 -17.20 -1.41 9.50
N HIS A 269 -17.78 -2.34 8.76
CA HIS A 269 -17.69 -2.41 7.30
C HIS A 269 -18.21 -1.12 6.67
N ASP A 270 -17.52 -0.64 5.65
CA ASP A 270 -17.86 0.60 4.96
C ASP A 270 -17.97 1.85 5.85
N THR A 271 -17.43 1.80 7.07
CA THR A 271 -17.30 2.98 7.93
C THR A 271 -15.94 3.65 7.76
N TRP A 272 -15.77 4.80 8.40
CA TRP A 272 -14.48 5.48 8.50
C TRP A 272 -13.43 4.69 9.31
N PHE A 273 -13.81 3.62 10.04
CA PHE A 273 -12.84 2.76 10.73
C PHE A 273 -11.92 2.06 9.73
N VAL A 274 -12.52 1.51 8.66
CA VAL A 274 -11.79 0.85 7.57
C VAL A 274 -10.90 1.86 6.85
N VAL A 275 -11.38 3.09 6.66
CA VAL A 275 -10.59 4.18 6.07
C VAL A 275 -9.38 4.48 6.95
N ALA A 276 -9.57 4.64 8.25
CA ALA A 276 -8.50 4.91 9.20
C ALA A 276 -7.44 3.80 9.21
N HIS A 277 -7.88 2.55 9.42
CA HIS A 277 -7.02 1.37 9.38
C HIS A 277 -6.15 1.33 8.11
N PHE A 278 -6.79 1.48 6.95
CA PHE A 278 -6.10 1.41 5.68
C PHE A 278 -5.10 2.54 5.48
N HIS A 279 -5.39 3.77 5.94
CA HIS A 279 -4.43 4.87 5.85
C HIS A 279 -3.24 4.68 6.81
N TYR A 280 -3.41 4.02 7.96
CA TYR A 280 -2.28 3.65 8.82
C TYR A 280 -1.37 2.57 8.22
N VAL A 281 -1.92 1.60 7.51
CA VAL A 281 -1.13 0.51 6.91
C VAL A 281 -0.58 0.90 5.53
N MET A 282 -1.44 1.41 4.64
CA MET A 282 -1.07 1.83 3.29
C MET A 282 -0.50 3.24 3.29
N SER A 283 -1.29 4.28 3.57
CA SER A 283 -0.87 5.68 3.38
C SER A 283 0.31 6.08 4.27
N LEU A 284 0.53 5.40 5.39
CA LEU A 284 1.63 5.64 6.31
C LEU A 284 2.77 4.63 6.12
N GLY A 285 2.47 3.34 5.98
CA GLY A 285 3.48 2.31 5.75
C GLY A 285 4.24 2.49 4.42
N SER A 286 3.52 2.59 3.30
CA SER A 286 4.16 2.70 1.97
C SER A 286 4.78 4.08 1.74
N TYR A 287 4.11 5.16 2.18
CA TYR A 287 4.67 6.52 2.13
C TYR A 287 5.97 6.63 2.93
N ILE A 288 6.00 6.20 4.20
CA ILE A 288 7.22 6.28 5.01
C ILE A 288 8.33 5.45 4.37
N SER A 289 7.99 4.29 3.79
CA SER A 289 8.97 3.48 3.07
C SER A 289 9.59 4.21 1.87
N ILE A 290 8.81 5.01 1.13
CA ILE A 290 9.31 5.88 0.05
C ILE A 290 10.19 7.00 0.63
N ILE A 291 9.79 7.65 1.72
CA ILE A 291 10.63 8.67 2.36
C ILE A 291 11.96 8.07 2.82
N VAL A 292 11.93 6.91 3.48
CA VAL A 292 13.13 6.18 3.91
C VAL A 292 14.00 5.81 2.71
N PHE A 293 13.41 5.36 1.58
CA PHE A 293 14.14 5.11 0.33
C PHE A 293 14.94 6.33 -0.11
N PHE A 294 14.31 7.50 -0.16
CA PHE A 294 15.00 8.73 -0.56
C PHE A 294 16.03 9.13 0.48
N VAL A 295 15.71 9.16 1.77
CA VAL A 295 16.68 9.55 2.80
C VAL A 295 17.92 8.63 2.77
N TRP A 296 17.72 7.34 2.51
CA TRP A 296 18.78 6.34 2.48
C TRP A 296 19.63 6.39 1.20
N TRP A 297 19.02 6.44 0.02
CA TRP A 297 19.74 6.32 -1.26
C TRP A 297 19.91 7.61 -2.03
N TRP A 298 19.31 8.73 -1.61
CA TRP A 298 19.56 10.03 -2.24
C TRP A 298 21.06 10.38 -2.35
N PRO A 299 21.89 10.17 -1.31
CA PRO A 299 23.34 10.40 -1.41
C PRO A 299 24.03 9.54 -2.47
N VAL A 300 23.54 8.31 -2.67
CA VAL A 300 24.09 7.37 -3.67
C VAL A 300 23.66 7.75 -5.08
N ILE A 301 22.41 8.18 -5.26
CA ILE A 301 21.82 8.52 -6.56
C ILE A 301 22.36 9.86 -7.08
N THR A 302 22.51 10.85 -6.19
CA THR A 302 22.81 12.23 -6.58
C THR A 302 24.21 12.70 -6.21
N GLY A 303 24.91 11.98 -5.31
CA GLY A 303 26.20 12.41 -4.76
C GLY A 303 26.12 13.52 -3.72
N VAL A 304 24.92 13.99 -3.35
CA VAL A 304 24.71 15.04 -2.35
C VAL A 304 23.88 14.55 -1.16
N SER A 305 24.18 15.07 0.02
CA SER A 305 23.48 14.73 1.27
C SER A 305 22.28 15.65 1.53
N LEU A 306 21.26 15.09 2.18
CA LEU A 306 20.10 15.84 2.66
C LEU A 306 20.39 16.50 4.01
N ASN A 307 19.82 17.68 4.25
CA ASN A 307 19.98 18.39 5.53
C ASN A 307 19.29 17.62 6.68
N LYS A 308 20.07 17.24 7.70
CA LYS A 308 19.58 16.44 8.84
C LYS A 308 18.48 17.14 9.65
N TYR A 309 18.60 18.44 9.88
CA TYR A 309 17.62 19.18 10.68
C TYR A 309 16.29 19.30 9.93
N LEU A 310 16.34 19.56 8.62
CA LEU A 310 15.11 19.61 7.81
C LEU A 310 14.41 18.25 7.79
N LEU A 311 15.15 17.14 7.69
CA LEU A 311 14.59 15.79 7.76
C LEU A 311 13.96 15.45 9.11
N GLN A 312 14.56 15.90 10.21
CA GLN A 312 13.96 15.77 11.55
C GLN A 312 12.65 16.56 11.67
N CYS A 313 12.65 17.81 11.21
CA CYS A 313 11.44 18.63 11.15
C CYS A 313 10.37 17.97 10.27
N HIS A 314 10.76 17.45 9.11
CA HIS A 314 9.85 16.76 8.19
C HIS A 314 9.22 15.54 8.85
N CYS A 315 10.02 14.72 9.56
CA CYS A 315 9.50 13.59 10.31
C CYS A 315 8.42 14.02 11.34
N ILE A 316 8.69 15.06 12.13
CA ILE A 316 7.74 15.55 13.14
C ILE A 316 6.46 16.07 12.48
N VAL A 317 6.58 16.97 11.50
CA VAL A 317 5.44 17.58 10.81
C VAL A 317 4.58 16.51 10.13
N SER A 318 5.21 15.52 9.48
CA SER A 318 4.51 14.43 8.83
C SER A 318 3.74 13.56 9.83
N ASN A 319 4.37 13.17 10.94
CA ASN A 319 3.73 12.35 11.97
C ASN A 319 2.55 13.07 12.62
N VAL A 320 2.70 14.37 12.92
CA VAL A 320 1.61 15.17 13.49
C VAL A 320 0.46 15.29 12.50
N GLY A 321 0.71 15.65 11.24
CA GLY A 321 -0.33 15.79 10.21
C GLY A 321 -1.11 14.50 10.01
N PHE A 322 -0.41 13.37 9.85
CA PHE A 322 -1.07 12.09 9.60
C PHE A 322 -1.89 11.59 10.79
N ASN A 323 -1.39 11.71 12.02
CA ASN A 323 -2.15 11.29 13.19
C ASN A 323 -3.36 12.20 13.43
N LEU A 324 -3.23 13.52 13.25
CA LEU A 324 -4.39 14.42 13.30
C LEU A 324 -5.42 14.10 12.20
N CYS A 325 -4.96 13.71 11.01
CA CYS A 325 -5.85 13.35 9.91
C CYS A 325 -6.60 12.05 10.19
N PHE A 326 -5.87 10.96 10.45
CA PHE A 326 -6.43 9.61 10.38
C PHE A 326 -6.77 8.99 11.74
N PHE A 327 -6.12 9.38 12.84
CA PHE A 327 -6.44 8.81 14.14
C PHE A 327 -7.91 9.03 14.54
N PRO A 328 -8.47 10.26 14.41
CA PRO A 328 -9.85 10.51 14.80
C PRO A 328 -10.87 9.79 13.91
N MET A 329 -10.49 9.34 12.72
CA MET A 329 -11.38 8.58 11.83
C MET A 329 -11.80 7.23 12.43
N HIS A 330 -11.01 6.64 13.34
CA HIS A 330 -11.43 5.45 14.09
C HIS A 330 -12.67 5.74 14.94
N TYR A 331 -12.74 6.93 15.57
CA TYR A 331 -13.89 7.32 16.36
C TYR A 331 -15.15 7.45 15.48
N PHE A 332 -15.03 8.10 14.31
CA PHE A 332 -16.14 8.15 13.33
C PHE A 332 -16.61 6.76 12.90
N GLY A 333 -15.66 5.87 12.67
CA GLY A 333 -15.94 4.50 12.32
C GLY A 333 -16.74 3.75 13.39
N VAL A 334 -16.32 3.86 14.65
CA VAL A 334 -17.03 3.24 15.80
C VAL A 334 -18.41 3.87 16.00
N CYS A 335 -18.58 5.15 15.68
CA CYS A 335 -19.88 5.83 15.67
C CYS A 335 -20.76 5.45 14.46
N GLY A 336 -20.29 4.59 13.55
CA GLY A 336 -21.07 4.11 12.42
C GLY A 336 -21.16 5.09 11.25
N LEU A 337 -20.28 6.10 11.16
CA LEU A 337 -20.29 7.03 10.03
C LEU A 337 -19.84 6.29 8.76
N PRO A 338 -20.68 6.28 7.69
CA PRO A 338 -20.34 5.61 6.44
C PRO A 338 -19.27 6.37 5.67
N ARG A 339 -18.45 5.65 4.91
CA ARG A 339 -17.49 6.21 3.96
C ARG A 339 -18.20 6.76 2.73
N ARG A 340 -17.51 7.61 1.96
CA ARG A 340 -17.97 8.15 0.66
C ARG A 340 -19.28 8.97 0.73
N VAL A 341 -19.51 9.66 1.85
CA VAL A 341 -20.61 10.62 2.00
C VAL A 341 -20.08 12.05 2.04
N CYS A 342 -20.81 12.98 1.43
CA CYS A 342 -20.49 14.41 1.44
C CYS A 342 -21.17 15.19 2.58
N VAL A 343 -22.19 14.58 3.21
CA VAL A 343 -22.94 15.16 4.32
C VAL A 343 -22.96 14.17 5.47
N TYR A 344 -22.71 14.67 6.67
CA TYR A 344 -22.71 13.92 7.92
C TYR A 344 -23.34 14.79 9.02
N GLU A 345 -23.69 14.18 10.15
CA GLU A 345 -24.34 14.88 11.25
C GLU A 345 -23.43 15.98 11.84
N SER A 346 -24.00 17.16 12.10
CA SER A 346 -23.25 18.35 12.53
C SER A 346 -22.48 18.16 13.85
N GLY A 347 -22.90 17.23 14.71
CA GLY A 347 -22.20 16.89 15.95
C GLY A 347 -20.76 16.41 15.76
N TYR A 348 -20.44 15.84 14.59
CA TYR A 348 -19.09 15.35 14.25
C TYR A 348 -18.21 16.41 13.57
N ALA A 349 -18.73 17.61 13.32
CA ALA A 349 -18.02 18.63 12.55
C ALA A 349 -16.70 19.07 13.19
N TRP A 350 -16.64 19.17 14.52
CA TRP A 350 -15.41 19.59 15.22
C TRP A 350 -14.26 18.60 15.04
N ILE A 351 -14.53 17.29 15.09
CA ILE A 351 -13.51 16.26 14.82
C ILE A 351 -13.13 16.29 13.34
N ASN A 352 -14.09 16.50 12.44
CA ASN A 352 -13.80 16.50 11.01
C ASN A 352 -12.94 17.72 10.62
N ILE A 353 -13.14 18.86 11.29
CA ILE A 353 -12.26 20.03 11.18
C ILE A 353 -10.83 19.66 11.63
N LEU A 354 -10.68 18.91 12.72
CA LEU A 354 -9.37 18.44 13.18
C LEU A 354 -8.71 17.50 12.15
N CYS A 355 -9.46 16.56 11.57
CA CYS A 355 -8.99 15.73 10.46
C CYS A 355 -8.56 16.58 9.25
N SER A 356 -9.31 17.63 8.93
CA SER A 356 -9.02 18.54 7.83
C SER A 356 -7.75 19.36 8.09
N ILE A 357 -7.53 19.83 9.31
CA ILE A 357 -6.26 20.48 9.69
C ILE A 357 -5.09 19.50 9.53
N GLY A 358 -5.27 18.26 9.99
CA GLY A 358 -4.28 17.19 9.80
C GLY A 358 -3.95 16.96 8.33
N SER A 359 -4.95 16.93 7.44
CA SER A 359 -4.74 16.73 6.01
C SER A 359 -3.96 17.88 5.35
N PHE A 360 -4.22 19.14 5.74
CA PHE A 360 -3.42 20.27 5.28
C PHE A 360 -1.97 20.20 5.77
N ILE A 361 -1.72 19.80 7.02
CA ILE A 361 -0.37 19.60 7.55
C ILE A 361 0.34 18.46 6.80
N SER A 362 -0.35 17.36 6.50
CA SER A 362 0.18 16.24 5.70
C SER A 362 0.51 16.66 4.27
N ALA A 363 -0.36 17.45 3.62
CA ALA A 363 -0.09 17.98 2.29
C ALA A 363 1.14 18.90 2.28
N PHE A 364 1.23 19.80 3.27
CA PHE A 364 2.40 20.64 3.48
C PHE A 364 3.68 19.81 3.71
N SER A 365 3.61 18.74 4.50
CA SER A 365 4.72 17.80 4.70
C SER A 365 5.25 17.20 3.39
N GLY A 366 4.35 16.85 2.47
CA GLY A 366 4.71 16.38 1.13
C GLY A 366 5.45 17.45 0.32
N CYS A 367 4.95 18.69 0.29
CA CYS A 367 5.63 19.81 -0.35
C CYS A 367 6.98 20.13 0.31
N PHE A 368 7.05 20.05 1.65
CA PHE A 368 8.27 20.29 2.41
C PHE A 368 9.35 19.27 2.08
N PHE A 369 8.98 18.01 1.85
CA PHE A 369 9.91 16.99 1.37
C PHE A 369 10.50 17.34 0.00
N VAL A 370 9.67 17.78 -0.94
CA VAL A 370 10.16 18.22 -2.27
C VAL A 370 11.13 19.40 -2.13
N PHE A 371 10.85 20.33 -1.22
CA PHE A 371 11.78 21.41 -0.90
C PHE A 371 13.13 20.88 -0.37
N ILE A 372 13.14 19.86 0.50
CA ILE A 372 14.38 19.26 1.02
C ILE A 372 15.21 18.63 -0.12
N LEU A 373 14.56 17.95 -1.05
CA LEU A 373 15.24 17.39 -2.24
C LEU A 373 15.86 18.52 -3.08
N TRP A 374 15.10 19.59 -3.35
CA TRP A 374 15.59 20.75 -4.09
C TRP A 374 16.76 21.45 -3.37
N GLU A 375 16.65 21.68 -2.05
CA GLU A 375 17.69 22.31 -1.23
C GLU A 375 19.02 21.56 -1.33
N SER A 376 18.98 20.22 -1.30
CA SER A 376 20.18 19.40 -1.39
C SER A 376 20.93 19.57 -2.72
N LEU A 377 20.20 19.73 -3.84
CA LEU A 377 20.78 19.91 -5.17
C LEU A 377 21.36 21.32 -5.36
N VAL A 378 20.79 22.31 -4.68
CA VAL A 378 21.25 23.71 -4.75
C VAL A 378 22.45 23.93 -3.84
N ASN A 379 22.38 23.49 -2.58
CA ASN A 379 23.44 23.70 -1.60
C ASN A 379 24.63 22.73 -1.79
N LYS A 380 24.42 21.61 -2.50
CA LYS A 380 25.48 20.67 -2.92
C LYS A 380 26.40 20.25 -1.77
N ASN A 381 25.80 19.71 -0.70
CA ASN A 381 26.56 19.09 0.38
C ASN A 381 27.15 17.76 -0.10
N VAL A 382 28.26 17.82 -0.83
CA VAL A 382 28.91 16.68 -1.49
C VAL A 382 29.28 15.62 -0.46
N VAL A 383 28.93 14.38 -0.78
CA VAL A 383 29.29 13.23 0.04
C VAL A 383 30.77 12.94 -0.13
N LEU A 384 31.55 13.15 0.94
CA LEU A 384 33.00 12.90 0.93
C LEU A 384 33.37 11.44 1.20
N GLY A 385 32.45 10.65 1.75
CA GLY A 385 32.66 9.25 2.04
C GLY A 385 31.45 8.61 2.73
N HIS A 386 31.43 7.27 2.75
CA HIS A 386 30.42 6.50 3.46
C HIS A 386 31.00 6.00 4.78
N TYR A 387 30.27 6.14 5.88
CA TYR A 387 30.66 5.51 7.13
C TYR A 387 30.42 4.00 7.04
N GLY A 388 31.42 3.17 7.39
CA GLY A 388 31.32 1.70 7.37
C GLY A 388 31.93 0.98 6.17
N SER A 389 32.71 1.67 5.32
CA SER A 389 33.60 1.04 4.34
C SER A 389 34.91 0.59 4.96
#